data_AF-A0A955P4Z5-F1
#
_entry.id   AF-A0A955P4Z5-F1
#
_cell.length_a   1.000
_cell.length_b   1.000
_cell.length_c   1.000
_cell.angle_alpha   90.00
_cell.angle_beta   90.00
_cell.angle_gamma   90.00
#
_symmetry.space_group_name_H-M   'P 1'
#
loop_
_entity.id
_entity.type
_entity.pdbx_description
1 polymer ?
#
loop_
_entity_poly.entity_id
_entity_poly.type
_entity_poly.pdbx_seq_one_letter_code
_entity_poly.pdbx_strand_id
1 'polypeptide(L)'
;MGTRIQEIANAIEAVAPLDYAEGWDNVGLQIGSVKSEIDTVVVALDVRQSTLEIAKGAKAGLVIAHHPLLFSPITRIDSDCFPGREIHALIANGTALYVGHTNIDASPILSMNLEIGKRLPLEDFGPVAMKPQPASIKLVTFIPEESLPQVRSALAEAGAGVIGEYRECGFAHRGLGSFRGTDRSNPAIGERGVLEEVEEFRLEMVCPKSKMDRIIRALWESHPYEEVAYDLYPMAAYHGNSHFIWKGNLTEPTTLEELASRIKEDLGEGVAPVRFAGDPEQEVASLA
;
A
#
# COMPACT_ATOMS: atom_id res chain seq x y z
N MET A 1 8.26 -29.29 17.90
CA MET A 1 7.28 -28.88 16.88
C MET A 1 7.88 -27.67 16.21
N GLY A 2 8.09 -27.73 14.90
CA GLY A 2 8.60 -26.58 14.16
C GLY A 2 7.54 -25.50 14.07
N THR A 3 7.95 -24.24 13.96
CA THR A 3 7.04 -23.11 13.74
C THR A 3 6.65 -23.09 12.27
N ARG A 4 5.38 -22.86 11.95
CA ARG A 4 4.96 -22.71 10.55
C ARG A 4 5.41 -21.37 10.00
N ILE A 5 5.86 -21.36 8.74
CA ILE A 5 6.20 -20.10 8.05
C ILE A 5 5.02 -19.12 8.06
N GLN A 6 3.77 -19.60 7.99
CA GLN A 6 2.58 -18.75 8.13
C GLN A 6 2.55 -17.97 9.45
N GLU A 7 2.97 -18.56 10.56
CA GLU A 7 2.96 -17.89 11.87
C GLU A 7 4.01 -16.78 11.92
N ILE A 8 5.17 -17.02 11.32
CA ILE A 8 6.24 -16.02 11.17
C ILE A 8 5.78 -14.88 10.25
N ALA A 9 5.18 -15.22 9.09
CA ALA A 9 4.62 -14.24 8.17
C ALA A 9 3.57 -13.37 8.87
N ASN A 10 2.62 -13.98 9.57
CA ASN A 10 1.60 -13.26 10.35
C ASN A 10 2.21 -12.32 11.39
N ALA A 11 3.29 -12.72 12.06
CA ALA A 11 3.97 -11.88 13.04
C ALA A 11 4.65 -10.66 12.40
N ILE A 12 5.26 -10.83 11.23
CA ILE A 12 5.83 -9.72 10.46
C ILE A 12 4.71 -8.80 9.95
N GLU A 13 3.69 -9.38 9.33
CA GLU A 13 2.55 -8.65 8.75
C GLU A 13 1.70 -7.93 9.80
N ALA A 14 1.73 -8.35 11.08
CA ALA A 14 1.07 -7.64 12.16
C ALA A 14 1.71 -6.27 12.47
N VAL A 15 3.01 -6.09 12.19
CA VAL A 15 3.74 -4.83 12.42
C VAL A 15 4.12 -4.12 11.12
N ALA A 16 4.25 -4.86 10.02
CA ALA A 16 4.51 -4.36 8.67
C ALA A 16 3.57 -5.04 7.66
N PRO A 17 2.26 -4.71 7.70
CA PRO A 17 1.25 -5.22 6.77
C PRO A 17 1.69 -5.17 5.30
N LEU A 18 1.30 -6.15 4.49
CA LEU A 18 1.68 -6.20 3.07
C LEU A 18 1.10 -5.02 2.27
N ASP A 19 -0.02 -4.44 2.71
CA ASP A 19 -0.65 -3.27 2.07
C ASP A 19 0.11 -1.96 2.32
N TYR A 20 1.12 -1.96 3.21
CA TYR A 20 2.06 -0.84 3.36
C TYR A 20 3.08 -0.79 2.22
N ALA A 21 3.27 -1.88 1.48
CA ALA A 21 4.20 -1.91 0.38
C ALA A 21 3.75 -0.99 -0.76
N GLU A 22 4.71 -0.42 -1.48
CA GLU A 22 4.45 0.33 -2.71
C GLU A 22 3.82 -0.58 -3.78
N GLY A 23 2.96 0.00 -4.62
CA GLY A 23 2.18 -0.79 -5.60
C GLY A 23 3.00 -1.49 -6.69
N TRP A 24 4.28 -1.14 -6.82
CA TRP A 24 5.24 -1.79 -7.73
C TRP A 24 6.06 -2.91 -7.07
N ASP A 25 5.99 -3.03 -5.74
CA ASP A 25 6.88 -3.89 -4.97
C ASP A 25 6.43 -5.35 -4.94
N ASN A 26 7.34 -6.26 -4.58
CA ASN A 26 7.08 -7.69 -4.47
C ASN A 26 7.50 -8.24 -3.11
N VAL A 27 6.64 -8.04 -2.11
CA VAL A 27 6.80 -8.47 -0.71
C VAL A 27 6.06 -9.78 -0.41
N GLY A 28 6.32 -10.37 0.76
CA GLY A 28 5.73 -11.62 1.21
C GLY A 28 6.56 -12.85 0.83
N LEU A 29 5.91 -14.02 0.80
CA LEU A 29 6.58 -15.27 0.45
C LEU A 29 6.90 -15.31 -1.06
N GLN A 30 8.19 -15.38 -1.41
CA GLN A 30 8.64 -15.50 -2.81
C GLN A 30 8.97 -16.94 -3.23
N ILE A 31 9.53 -17.75 -2.32
CA ILE A 31 9.94 -19.13 -2.60
C ILE A 31 9.55 -20.02 -1.42
N GLY A 32 8.99 -21.20 -1.70
CA GLY A 32 8.65 -22.20 -0.68
C GLY A 32 7.15 -22.26 -0.38
N SER A 33 6.79 -22.60 0.85
CA SER A 33 5.40 -22.73 1.28
C SER A 33 5.19 -22.20 2.70
N VAL A 34 4.16 -21.39 2.91
CA VAL A 34 3.73 -20.94 4.25
C VAL A 34 3.35 -22.09 5.18
N LYS A 35 3.06 -23.27 4.62
CA LYS A 35 2.68 -24.47 5.38
C LYS A 35 3.88 -25.25 5.93
N SER A 36 5.10 -24.95 5.47
CA SER A 36 6.30 -25.63 5.95
C SER A 36 6.54 -25.32 7.41
N GLU A 37 6.90 -26.35 8.18
CA GLU A 37 7.37 -26.23 9.56
C GLU A 37 8.90 -26.12 9.56
N ILE A 38 9.42 -25.12 10.27
CA ILE A 38 10.85 -24.80 10.30
C ILE A 38 11.30 -24.54 11.73
N ASP A 39 12.59 -24.79 12.00
CA ASP A 39 13.20 -24.58 13.31
C ASP A 39 14.20 -23.40 13.31
N THR A 40 14.64 -22.94 12.15
CA THR A 40 15.72 -21.96 12.03
C THR A 40 15.44 -20.97 10.89
N VAL A 41 15.59 -19.70 11.22
CA VAL A 41 15.44 -18.55 10.32
C VAL A 41 16.78 -17.84 10.18
N VAL A 42 17.13 -17.43 8.97
CA VAL A 42 18.22 -16.48 8.71
C VAL A 42 17.61 -15.16 8.24
N VAL A 43 18.04 -14.05 8.82
CA VAL A 43 17.64 -12.71 8.40
C VAL A 43 18.78 -12.08 7.58
N ALA A 44 18.45 -11.45 6.45
CA ALA A 44 19.43 -10.86 5.54
C ALA A 44 18.91 -9.56 4.92
N LEU A 45 19.83 -8.70 4.47
CA LEU A 45 19.49 -7.58 3.59
C LEU A 45 19.24 -8.10 2.16
N ASP A 46 20.26 -8.76 1.60
CA ASP A 46 20.23 -9.37 0.26
C ASP A 46 20.39 -10.89 0.31
N VAL A 47 19.75 -11.57 -0.64
CA VAL A 47 20.03 -12.98 -0.91
C VAL A 47 21.22 -13.08 -1.87
N ARG A 48 22.39 -13.36 -1.32
CA ARG A 48 23.66 -13.57 -2.05
C ARG A 48 24.29 -14.90 -1.65
N GLN A 49 25.38 -15.30 -2.32
CA GLN A 49 26.10 -16.54 -2.02
C GLN A 49 26.44 -16.67 -0.52
N SER A 50 26.90 -15.60 0.13
CA SER A 50 27.20 -15.62 1.57
C SER A 50 25.96 -15.95 2.42
N THR A 51 24.82 -15.34 2.13
CA THR A 51 23.53 -15.63 2.77
C THR A 51 23.14 -17.09 2.59
N LEU A 52 23.35 -17.66 1.41
CA LEU A 52 23.04 -19.05 1.10
C LEU A 52 23.93 -20.03 1.86
N GLU A 53 25.23 -19.76 1.98
CA GLU A 53 26.15 -20.60 2.77
C GLU A 53 25.80 -20.56 4.26
N ILE A 54 25.44 -19.38 4.80
CA ILE A 54 24.96 -19.24 6.18
C ILE A 54 23.68 -20.05 6.39
N ALA A 55 22.68 -19.87 5.51
CA ALA A 55 21.41 -20.60 5.58
C ALA A 55 21.61 -22.12 5.50
N LYS A 56 22.47 -22.58 4.59
CA LYS A 56 22.80 -24.00 4.44
C LYS A 56 23.52 -24.55 5.66
N GLY A 57 24.53 -23.84 6.17
CA GLY A 57 25.30 -24.25 7.35
C GLY A 57 24.43 -24.33 8.61
N ALA A 58 23.51 -23.38 8.76
CA ALA A 58 22.54 -23.35 9.86
C ALA A 58 21.34 -24.29 9.65
N LYS A 59 21.21 -24.94 8.47
CA LYS A 59 20.03 -25.71 8.08
C LYS A 59 18.73 -24.91 8.22
N ALA A 60 18.78 -23.64 7.82
CA ALA A 60 17.65 -22.73 7.91
C ALA A 60 16.53 -23.19 6.96
N GLY A 61 15.32 -23.30 7.52
CA GLY A 61 14.12 -23.57 6.73
C GLY A 61 13.52 -22.30 6.10
N LEU A 62 13.94 -21.12 6.56
CA LEU A 62 13.48 -19.84 6.05
C LEU A 62 14.62 -18.81 6.04
N VAL A 63 14.72 -18.07 4.93
CA VAL A 63 15.43 -16.79 4.86
C VAL A 63 14.37 -15.67 4.84
N ILE A 64 14.51 -14.69 5.72
CA ILE A 64 13.79 -13.41 5.66
C ILE A 64 14.77 -12.39 5.07
N ALA A 65 14.47 -11.87 3.88
CA ALA A 65 15.29 -10.86 3.23
C ALA A 65 14.56 -9.51 3.19
N HIS A 66 15.31 -8.41 3.17
CA HIS A 66 14.73 -7.10 2.92
C HIS A 66 14.54 -6.84 1.42
N HIS A 67 15.57 -7.05 0.61
CA HIS A 67 15.45 -6.84 -0.84
C HIS A 67 14.80 -8.05 -1.55
N PRO A 68 13.80 -7.83 -2.41
CA PRO A 68 13.18 -8.86 -3.23
C PRO A 68 14.21 -9.58 -4.12
N LEU A 69 14.32 -10.92 -4.00
CA LEU A 69 15.09 -11.70 -4.97
C LEU A 69 14.36 -11.72 -6.32
N LEU A 70 13.04 -11.87 -6.28
CA LEU A 70 12.14 -11.78 -7.44
C LEU A 70 11.59 -10.36 -7.57
N PHE A 71 12.43 -9.37 -7.86
CA PHE A 71 11.98 -7.97 -8.02
C PHE A 71 11.09 -7.75 -9.25
N SER A 72 11.27 -8.56 -10.30
CA SER A 72 10.45 -8.51 -11.52
C SER A 72 10.05 -9.92 -11.93
N PRO A 73 8.95 -10.09 -12.69
CA PRO A 73 8.54 -11.39 -13.21
C PRO A 73 9.68 -12.06 -13.98
N ILE A 74 10.03 -13.28 -13.57
CA ILE A 74 11.05 -14.09 -14.25
C ILE A 74 10.39 -15.04 -15.25
N THR A 75 11.00 -15.18 -16.42
CA THR A 75 10.50 -16.07 -17.50
C THR A 75 11.31 -17.36 -17.63
N ARG A 76 12.48 -17.42 -16.98
CA ARG A 76 13.38 -18.59 -16.95
C ARG A 76 14.20 -18.61 -15.67
N ILE A 77 14.60 -19.81 -15.23
CA ILE A 77 15.52 -20.02 -14.11
C ILE A 77 16.76 -20.72 -14.65
N ASP A 78 17.89 -20.01 -14.64
CA ASP A 78 19.19 -20.51 -15.09
C ASP A 78 20.14 -20.50 -13.88
N SER A 79 20.63 -21.67 -13.49
CA SER A 79 21.45 -21.83 -12.27
C SER A 79 22.82 -21.17 -12.37
N ASP A 80 23.23 -20.75 -13.57
CA ASP A 80 24.54 -20.14 -13.80
C ASP A 80 24.52 -18.61 -13.65
N CYS A 81 23.33 -17.97 -13.60
CA CYS A 81 23.19 -16.52 -13.47
C CYS A 81 22.28 -16.07 -12.31
N PHE A 82 22.44 -14.81 -11.89
CA PHE A 82 21.52 -14.18 -10.94
C PHE A 82 20.19 -13.80 -11.63
N PRO A 83 19.01 -13.97 -10.98
CA PRO A 83 18.79 -14.57 -9.66
C PRO A 83 18.59 -16.11 -9.69
N GLY A 84 18.73 -16.76 -10.84
CA GLY A 84 18.43 -18.18 -11.02
C GLY A 84 19.30 -19.12 -10.17
N ARG A 85 20.58 -18.78 -9.97
CA ARG A 85 21.49 -19.48 -9.06
C ARG A 85 20.97 -19.51 -7.63
N GLU A 86 20.55 -18.36 -7.11
CA GLU A 86 20.04 -18.21 -5.75
C GLU A 86 18.72 -18.95 -5.55
N ILE A 87 17.82 -18.84 -6.53
CA ILE A 87 16.55 -19.57 -6.54
C ILE A 87 16.81 -21.08 -6.49
N HIS A 88 17.70 -21.58 -7.37
CA HIS A 88 18.06 -22.99 -7.42
C HIS A 88 18.65 -23.46 -6.09
N ALA A 89 19.57 -22.69 -5.48
CA ALA A 89 20.19 -23.02 -4.21
C ALA A 89 19.18 -23.08 -3.05
N LEU A 90 18.27 -22.10 -2.93
CA LEU A 90 17.23 -22.08 -1.91
C LEU A 90 16.32 -23.31 -2.01
N ILE A 91 15.84 -23.62 -3.24
CA ILE A 91 14.99 -24.77 -3.49
C ILE A 91 15.73 -26.08 -3.18
N ALA A 92 16.96 -26.24 -3.66
CA ALA A 92 17.75 -27.45 -3.43
C ALA A 92 18.06 -27.71 -1.95
N ASN A 93 18.19 -26.64 -1.15
CA ASN A 93 18.41 -26.73 0.29
C ASN A 93 17.12 -26.88 1.11
N GLY A 94 15.94 -26.79 0.48
CA GLY A 94 14.66 -26.80 1.18
C GLY A 94 14.41 -25.53 2.01
N THR A 95 15.04 -24.42 1.65
CA THR A 95 14.95 -23.13 2.35
C THR A 95 13.94 -22.23 1.64
N ALA A 96 12.91 -21.78 2.36
CA ALA A 96 11.96 -20.79 1.86
C ALA A 96 12.55 -19.36 1.88
N LEU A 97 11.94 -18.45 1.13
CA LEU A 97 12.27 -17.02 1.12
C LEU A 97 11.02 -16.19 1.36
N TYR A 98 11.03 -15.41 2.44
CA TYR A 98 10.06 -14.35 2.72
C TYR A 98 10.74 -12.99 2.59
N VAL A 99 10.06 -12.02 1.99
CA VAL A 99 10.59 -10.68 1.74
C VAL A 99 9.76 -9.63 2.45
N GLY A 100 10.41 -8.78 3.23
CA GLY A 100 9.82 -7.55 3.77
C GLY A 100 10.64 -6.36 3.29
N HIS A 101 10.10 -5.61 2.32
CA HIS A 101 10.81 -4.54 1.62
C HIS A 101 10.18 -3.19 1.98
N THR A 102 9.46 -2.55 1.06
CA THR A 102 8.87 -1.23 1.31
C THR A 102 7.81 -1.24 2.42
N ASN A 103 7.14 -2.37 2.67
CA ASN A 103 6.22 -2.50 3.81
C ASN A 103 6.94 -2.39 5.17
N ILE A 104 8.17 -2.89 5.27
CA ILE A 104 9.00 -2.70 6.45
C ILE A 104 9.41 -1.23 6.54
N ASP A 105 9.88 -0.63 5.44
CA ASP A 105 10.29 0.79 5.42
C ASP A 105 9.17 1.74 5.83
N ALA A 106 7.94 1.42 5.42
CA ALA A 106 6.74 2.15 5.78
C ALA A 106 6.23 1.85 7.20
N SER A 107 6.72 0.81 7.88
CA SER A 107 6.22 0.42 9.19
C SER A 107 6.59 1.42 10.28
N PRO A 108 5.65 1.91 11.09
CA PRO A 108 5.94 2.83 12.20
C PRO A 108 6.67 2.13 13.36
N ILE A 109 6.70 0.80 13.36
CA ILE A 109 7.23 -0.04 14.44
C ILE A 109 8.53 -0.73 14.02
N LEU A 110 8.65 -1.14 12.75
CA LEU A 110 9.74 -1.96 12.24
C LEU A 110 10.65 -1.25 11.22
N SER A 111 10.33 -0.01 10.82
CA SER A 111 11.08 0.68 9.75
C SER A 111 12.57 0.81 10.02
N MET A 112 13.36 0.61 8.96
CA MET A 112 14.80 0.88 9.01
C MET A 112 15.08 2.36 9.32
N ASN A 113 14.22 3.27 8.89
CA ASN A 113 14.35 4.70 9.20
C ASN A 113 14.22 4.98 10.70
N LEU A 114 13.34 4.24 11.40
CA LEU A 114 13.25 4.30 12.87
C LEU A 114 14.57 3.87 13.53
N GLU A 115 15.14 2.74 13.09
CA GLU A 115 16.39 2.21 13.64
C GLU A 115 17.60 3.09 13.31
N ILE A 116 17.63 3.73 12.15
CA ILE A 116 18.64 4.73 11.77
C ILE A 116 18.50 5.96 12.68
N GLY A 117 17.30 6.54 12.79
CA GLY A 117 17.09 7.75 13.57
C GLY A 117 17.35 7.59 15.08
N LYS A 118 17.11 6.39 15.65
CA LYS A 118 17.49 6.05 17.03
C LYS A 118 18.99 6.14 17.31
N ARG A 119 19.83 6.04 16.28
CA ARG A 119 21.30 6.14 16.39
C ARG A 119 21.81 7.58 16.24
N LEU A 120 20.96 8.48 15.73
CA LEU A 120 21.28 9.87 15.50
C LEU A 120 20.86 10.71 16.72
N PRO A 121 21.55 11.84 17.00
CA PRO A 121 21.20 12.73 18.11
C PRO A 121 19.98 13.60 17.76
N LEU A 122 18.81 12.95 17.66
CA LEU A 122 17.56 13.59 17.24
C LEU A 122 16.55 13.73 18.39
N GLU A 123 15.97 14.93 18.49
CA GLU A 123 14.78 15.23 19.28
C GLU A 123 13.55 15.34 18.38
N ASP A 124 12.36 15.17 18.97
CA ASP A 124 11.08 15.18 18.24
C ASP A 124 11.08 14.27 17.00
N PHE A 125 11.82 13.16 17.08
CA PHE A 125 11.99 12.24 15.97
C PHE A 125 10.74 11.38 15.78
N GLY A 126 10.17 11.42 14.59
CA GLY A 126 8.99 10.63 14.27
C GLY A 126 8.69 10.57 12.78
N PRO A 127 7.72 9.72 12.40
CA PRO A 127 7.30 9.60 11.03
C PRO A 127 6.64 10.90 10.55
N VAL A 128 6.98 11.32 9.33
CA VAL A 128 6.31 12.42 8.66
C VAL A 128 5.03 11.89 8.04
N ALA A 129 3.90 12.49 8.39
CA ALA A 129 2.63 12.18 7.75
C ALA A 129 2.71 12.54 6.25
N MET A 130 2.67 11.53 5.38
CA MET A 130 2.56 11.77 3.95
C MET A 130 1.17 12.33 3.66
N LYS A 131 1.10 13.38 2.84
CA LYS A 131 -0.20 13.88 2.37
C LYS A 131 -0.91 12.75 1.63
N PRO A 132 -2.13 12.39 2.02
CA PRO A 132 -2.79 11.29 1.40
C PRO A 132 -3.15 11.55 -0.05
N GLN A 133 -2.81 10.60 -0.93
CA GLN A 133 -3.41 10.52 -2.25
C GLN A 133 -4.72 9.74 -2.14
N PRO A 134 -5.84 10.21 -2.72
CA PRO A 134 -7.12 9.52 -2.61
C PRO A 134 -7.07 8.16 -3.33
N ALA A 135 -6.92 7.08 -2.57
CA ALA A 135 -7.01 5.70 -3.07
C ALA A 135 -8.46 5.28 -3.35
N SER A 136 -9.41 5.95 -2.70
CA SER A 136 -10.85 5.70 -2.85
C SER A 136 -11.60 6.97 -3.25
N ILE A 137 -12.69 6.77 -3.97
CA ILE A 137 -13.65 7.79 -4.37
C ILE A 137 -14.98 7.44 -3.71
N LYS A 138 -15.66 8.43 -3.14
CA LYS A 138 -17.06 8.27 -2.73
C LYS A 138 -17.93 8.64 -3.93
N LEU A 139 -18.58 7.64 -4.52
CA LEU A 139 -19.60 7.83 -5.54
C LEU A 139 -20.90 8.19 -4.86
N VAL A 140 -21.57 9.24 -5.33
CA VAL A 140 -22.94 9.60 -4.95
C VAL A 140 -23.79 9.65 -6.21
N THR A 141 -24.98 9.07 -6.20
CA THR A 141 -25.94 9.12 -7.32
C THR A 141 -27.37 9.15 -6.81
N PHE A 142 -28.32 9.51 -7.68
CA PHE A 142 -29.71 9.82 -7.32
C PHE A 142 -30.65 8.92 -8.14
N ILE A 143 -31.40 8.06 -7.45
CA ILE A 143 -32.09 6.93 -8.08
C ILE A 143 -33.56 6.89 -7.62
N PRO A 144 -34.54 6.70 -8.52
CA PRO A 144 -35.92 6.37 -8.13
C PRO A 144 -36.00 5.17 -7.19
N GLU A 145 -36.96 5.19 -6.25
CA GLU A 145 -37.16 4.13 -5.26
C GLU A 145 -37.23 2.73 -5.88
N GLU A 146 -37.95 2.58 -7.00
CA GLU A 146 -38.15 1.29 -7.68
C GLU A 146 -36.86 0.72 -8.28
N SER A 147 -35.92 1.58 -8.67
CA SER A 147 -34.66 1.17 -9.33
C SER A 147 -33.48 1.02 -8.37
N LEU A 148 -33.62 1.47 -7.11
CA LEU A 148 -32.56 1.43 -6.11
C LEU A 148 -31.94 0.02 -5.92
N PRO A 149 -32.72 -1.08 -5.79
CA PRO A 149 -32.13 -2.41 -5.62
C PRO A 149 -31.25 -2.83 -6.79
N GLN A 150 -31.71 -2.59 -8.03
CA GLN A 150 -31.00 -2.95 -9.26
C GLN A 150 -29.68 -2.20 -9.39
N VAL A 151 -29.72 -0.87 -9.25
CA VAL A 151 -28.53 -0.01 -9.40
C VAL A 151 -27.50 -0.35 -8.32
N ARG A 152 -27.93 -0.53 -7.06
CA ARG A 152 -27.04 -0.92 -5.96
C ARG A 152 -26.32 -2.24 -6.25
N SER A 153 -27.03 -3.26 -6.72
CA SER A 153 -26.44 -4.56 -7.05
C SER A 153 -25.44 -4.45 -8.21
N ALA A 154 -25.78 -3.72 -9.28
CA ALA A 154 -24.88 -3.51 -10.41
C ALA A 154 -23.57 -2.79 -10.01
N LEU A 155 -23.68 -1.74 -9.17
CA LEU A 155 -22.51 -1.03 -8.63
C LEU A 155 -21.64 -1.96 -7.77
N ALA A 156 -22.26 -2.78 -6.91
CA ALA A 156 -21.52 -3.70 -6.06
C ALA A 156 -20.80 -4.80 -6.84
N GLU A 157 -21.43 -5.37 -7.86
CA GLU A 157 -20.81 -6.34 -8.78
C GLU A 157 -19.64 -5.73 -9.57
N ALA A 158 -19.73 -4.44 -9.90
CA ALA A 158 -18.64 -3.68 -10.49
C ALA A 158 -17.48 -3.39 -9.52
N GLY A 159 -17.70 -3.58 -8.22
CA GLY A 159 -16.69 -3.47 -7.16
C GLY A 159 -16.82 -2.25 -6.25
N ALA A 160 -17.95 -1.53 -6.29
CA ALA A 160 -18.29 -0.52 -5.30
C ALA A 160 -18.69 -1.15 -3.96
N GLY A 161 -18.49 -0.44 -2.86
CA GLY A 161 -18.98 -0.87 -1.54
C GLY A 161 -18.28 -2.10 -0.97
N VAL A 162 -17.02 -2.33 -1.32
CA VAL A 162 -16.17 -3.31 -0.64
C VAL A 162 -15.34 -2.59 0.41
N ILE A 163 -15.56 -2.91 1.69
CA ILE A 163 -14.87 -2.30 2.82
C ILE A 163 -14.44 -3.41 3.78
N GLY A 164 -13.13 -3.73 3.80
CA GLY A 164 -12.63 -4.91 4.52
C GLY A 164 -13.30 -6.19 4.02
N GLU A 165 -13.80 -7.01 4.94
CA GLU A 165 -14.53 -8.25 4.64
C GLU A 165 -16.01 -8.03 4.24
N TYR A 166 -16.49 -6.79 4.24
CA TYR A 166 -17.87 -6.47 3.91
C TYR A 166 -18.01 -6.10 2.42
N ARG A 167 -19.13 -6.51 1.83
CA ARG A 167 -19.51 -6.24 0.44
C ARG A 167 -20.87 -5.54 0.40
N GLU A 168 -21.18 -4.93 -0.74
CA GLU A 168 -22.44 -4.20 -0.98
C GLU A 168 -22.67 -3.03 0.01
N CYS A 169 -21.60 -2.48 0.59
CA CYS A 169 -21.67 -1.35 1.51
C CYS A 169 -22.12 -0.09 0.78
N GLY A 170 -23.26 0.46 1.17
CA GLY A 170 -23.77 1.74 0.70
C GLY A 170 -24.67 2.37 1.75
N PHE A 171 -24.79 3.70 1.69
CA PHE A 171 -25.77 4.44 2.47
C PHE A 171 -26.75 5.11 1.51
N ALA A 172 -28.04 5.04 1.83
CA ALA A 172 -29.10 5.60 1.00
C ALA A 172 -30.01 6.48 1.85
N HIS A 173 -30.34 7.67 1.33
CA HIS A 173 -31.25 8.61 1.97
C HIS A 173 -32.30 9.10 0.98
N ARG A 174 -33.57 9.12 1.39
CA ARG A 174 -34.67 9.64 0.56
C ARG A 174 -34.59 11.18 0.54
N GLY A 175 -34.76 11.77 -0.63
CA GLY A 175 -34.81 13.21 -0.84
C GLY A 175 -35.71 13.57 -2.02
N LEU A 176 -35.84 14.87 -2.28
CA LEU A 176 -36.59 15.39 -3.41
C LEU A 176 -35.61 15.92 -4.47
N GLY A 177 -35.58 15.28 -5.63
CA GLY A 177 -34.91 15.76 -6.82
C GLY A 177 -35.83 16.69 -7.60
N SER A 178 -35.27 17.69 -8.28
CA SER A 178 -36.05 18.52 -9.20
C SER A 178 -35.29 18.75 -10.50
N PHE A 179 -36.01 18.73 -11.62
CA PHE A 179 -35.42 18.96 -12.93
C PHE A 179 -36.44 19.57 -13.89
N ARG A 180 -35.95 20.29 -14.89
CA ARG A 180 -36.76 20.79 -16.00
C ARG A 180 -36.12 20.36 -17.31
N GLY A 181 -36.70 19.37 -17.95
CA GLY A 181 -36.25 18.90 -19.24
C GLY A 181 -36.39 19.98 -20.30
N THR A 182 -35.48 20.02 -21.28
CA THR A 182 -35.66 20.85 -22.48
C THR A 182 -36.60 20.17 -23.47
N ASP A 183 -36.98 20.87 -24.56
CA ASP A 183 -37.79 20.29 -25.64
C ASP A 183 -37.14 19.06 -26.32
N ARG A 184 -35.83 18.86 -26.12
CA ARG A 184 -35.07 17.72 -26.64
C ARG A 184 -34.93 16.56 -25.65
N SER A 185 -35.23 16.77 -24.38
CA SER A 185 -35.07 15.75 -23.33
C SER A 185 -36.04 14.58 -23.53
N ASN A 186 -35.67 13.38 -23.13
CA ASN A 186 -36.56 12.22 -23.13
C ASN A 186 -36.68 11.67 -21.70
N PRO A 187 -37.36 12.40 -20.79
CA PRO A 187 -37.36 12.05 -19.38
C PRO A 187 -38.06 10.70 -19.15
N ALA A 188 -37.48 9.87 -18.29
CA ALA A 188 -38.13 8.62 -17.86
C ALA A 188 -39.36 8.89 -16.97
N ILE A 189 -39.39 10.05 -16.29
CA ILE A 189 -40.45 10.50 -15.39
C ILE A 189 -40.79 11.96 -15.72
N GLY A 190 -42.07 12.27 -15.92
CA GLY A 190 -42.56 13.64 -16.15
C GLY A 190 -42.57 14.10 -17.61
N GLU A 191 -42.77 15.40 -17.84
CA GLU A 191 -42.96 16.02 -19.16
C GLU A 191 -41.85 17.00 -19.55
N ARG A 192 -41.62 17.15 -20.86
CA ARG A 192 -40.64 18.11 -21.40
C ARG A 192 -41.07 19.56 -21.10
N GLY A 193 -40.12 20.41 -20.70
CA GLY A 193 -40.35 21.84 -20.44
C GLY A 193 -41.01 22.15 -19.09
N VAL A 194 -41.52 21.13 -18.39
CA VAL A 194 -42.17 21.24 -17.08
C VAL A 194 -41.14 21.02 -15.97
N LEU A 195 -41.28 21.77 -14.87
CA LEU A 195 -40.49 21.50 -13.68
C LEU A 195 -41.12 20.31 -12.96
N GLU A 196 -40.36 19.23 -12.89
CA GLU A 196 -40.74 18.01 -12.21
C GLU A 196 -40.03 17.94 -10.87
N GLU A 197 -40.74 17.42 -9.87
CA GLU A 197 -40.19 17.10 -8.56
C GLU A 197 -40.46 15.61 -8.30
N VAL A 198 -39.40 14.85 -8.01
CA VAL A 198 -39.46 13.39 -7.89
C VAL A 198 -38.78 12.97 -6.60
N GLU A 199 -39.39 12.06 -5.86
CA GLU A 199 -38.75 11.44 -4.72
C GLU A 199 -37.68 10.45 -5.18
N GLU A 200 -36.46 10.65 -4.72
CA GLU A 200 -35.29 9.87 -5.11
C GLU A 200 -34.48 9.45 -3.89
N PHE A 201 -33.68 8.40 -4.06
CA PHE A 201 -32.65 8.02 -3.11
C PHE A 201 -31.30 8.57 -3.54
N ARG A 202 -30.69 9.35 -2.66
CA ARG A 202 -29.25 9.64 -2.70
C ARG A 202 -28.51 8.41 -2.21
N LEU A 203 -28.00 7.58 -3.13
CA LEU A 203 -27.15 6.42 -2.83
C LEU A 203 -25.69 6.85 -2.85
N GLU A 204 -24.93 6.43 -1.84
CA GLU A 204 -23.52 6.72 -1.74
C GLU A 204 -22.67 5.50 -1.35
N MET A 205 -21.63 5.21 -2.13
CA MET A 205 -20.78 4.02 -2.01
C MET A 205 -19.29 4.37 -2.13
N VAL A 206 -18.45 3.72 -1.33
CA VAL A 206 -16.99 3.84 -1.45
C VAL A 206 -16.50 2.98 -2.61
N CYS A 207 -15.69 3.56 -3.50
CA CYS A 207 -15.25 2.94 -4.74
C CYS A 207 -13.72 3.00 -4.84
N PRO A 208 -13.04 1.89 -5.16
CA PRO A 208 -11.62 1.92 -5.47
C PRO A 208 -11.36 2.77 -6.72
N LYS A 209 -10.38 3.69 -6.66
CA LYS A 209 -10.05 4.56 -7.80
C LYS A 209 -9.73 3.76 -9.07
N SER A 210 -9.08 2.60 -8.93
CA SER A 210 -8.71 1.70 -10.02
C SER A 210 -9.89 1.04 -10.76
N LYS A 211 -11.09 1.04 -10.16
CA LYS A 211 -12.29 0.41 -10.73
C LYS A 211 -13.32 1.42 -11.24
N MET A 212 -13.03 2.72 -11.17
CA MET A 212 -14.01 3.77 -11.47
C MET A 212 -14.62 3.65 -12.87
N ASP A 213 -13.82 3.40 -13.91
CA ASP A 213 -14.36 3.26 -15.28
C ASP A 213 -15.41 2.14 -15.38
N ARG A 214 -15.17 1.01 -14.71
CA ARG A 214 -16.11 -0.12 -14.67
C ARG A 214 -17.36 0.22 -13.87
N ILE A 215 -17.19 0.89 -12.73
CA ILE A 215 -18.28 1.28 -11.83
C ILE A 215 -19.19 2.32 -12.50
N ILE A 216 -18.63 3.32 -13.18
CA ILE A 216 -19.42 4.31 -13.92
C ILE A 216 -20.17 3.65 -15.08
N ARG A 217 -19.57 2.74 -15.85
CA ARG A 217 -20.31 2.00 -16.88
C ARG A 217 -21.49 1.22 -16.30
N ALA A 218 -21.27 0.49 -15.20
CA ALA A 218 -22.34 -0.23 -14.52
C ALA A 218 -23.45 0.69 -14.00
N LEU A 219 -23.10 1.89 -13.52
CA LEU A 219 -24.08 2.92 -13.16
C LEU A 219 -24.94 3.27 -14.37
N TRP A 220 -24.33 3.69 -15.48
CA TRP A 220 -25.04 4.11 -16.69
C TRP A 220 -25.92 3.00 -17.28
N GLU A 221 -25.44 1.76 -17.31
CA GLU A 221 -26.19 0.61 -17.86
C GLU A 221 -27.37 0.17 -16.99
N SER A 222 -27.32 0.41 -15.69
CA SER A 222 -28.35 -0.02 -14.73
C SER A 222 -29.33 1.09 -14.34
N HIS A 223 -29.01 2.35 -14.62
CA HIS A 223 -29.84 3.49 -14.23
C HIS A 223 -31.05 3.65 -15.16
N PRO A 224 -32.25 3.99 -14.64
CA PRO A 224 -33.43 4.19 -15.48
C PRO A 224 -33.40 5.48 -16.32
N TYR A 225 -32.50 6.41 -16.02
CA TYR A 225 -32.40 7.70 -16.71
C TYR A 225 -31.38 7.66 -17.83
N GLU A 226 -31.69 8.35 -18.93
CA GLU A 226 -30.77 8.54 -20.06
C GLU A 226 -29.52 9.31 -19.66
N GLU A 227 -29.69 10.36 -18.84
CA GLU A 227 -28.61 11.19 -18.32
C GLU A 227 -28.53 11.00 -16.81
N VAL A 228 -27.50 10.30 -16.34
CA VAL A 228 -27.37 9.93 -14.92
C VAL A 228 -26.63 11.02 -14.14
N ALA A 229 -27.28 11.56 -13.10
CA ALA A 229 -26.64 12.48 -12.17
C ALA A 229 -25.79 11.71 -11.14
N TYR A 230 -24.52 12.07 -11.03
CA TYR A 230 -23.62 11.52 -10.01
C TYR A 230 -22.49 12.50 -9.64
N ASP A 231 -22.01 12.37 -8.42
CA ASP A 231 -20.87 13.11 -7.88
C ASP A 231 -19.74 12.15 -7.48
N LEU A 232 -18.51 12.58 -7.71
CA LEU A 232 -17.30 11.86 -7.31
C LEU A 232 -16.50 12.69 -6.31
N TYR A 233 -16.53 12.28 -5.04
CA TYR A 233 -15.74 12.94 -4.01
C TYR A 233 -14.44 12.16 -3.79
N PRO A 234 -13.26 12.75 -4.05
CA PRO A 234 -12.00 12.12 -3.66
C PRO A 234 -11.96 11.98 -2.14
N MET A 235 -11.81 10.76 -1.65
CA MET A 235 -11.65 10.54 -0.22
C MET A 235 -10.18 10.69 0.11
N ALA A 236 -9.84 11.57 1.03
CA ALA A 236 -8.49 11.55 1.60
C ALA A 236 -8.20 10.11 2.05
N ALA A 237 -7.13 9.51 1.55
CA ALA A 237 -6.63 8.31 2.17
C ALA A 237 -6.36 8.65 3.63
N TYR A 238 -6.93 7.89 4.55
CA TYR A 238 -6.33 7.85 5.86
C TYR A 238 -5.26 6.80 5.72
N HIS A 239 -4.01 7.25 5.58
CA HIS A 239 -2.88 6.33 5.72
C HIS A 239 -2.94 5.84 7.16
N GLY A 240 -3.47 4.64 7.36
CA GLY A 240 -3.27 3.95 8.61
C GLY A 240 -1.76 3.83 8.78
N ASN A 241 -1.19 4.51 9.77
CA ASN A 241 0.17 4.43 10.29
C ASN A 241 1.37 4.10 9.35
N SER A 242 1.30 4.24 8.01
CA SER A 242 2.36 3.89 7.06
C SER A 242 3.19 5.12 6.66
N HIS A 243 4.51 5.09 6.87
CA HIS A 243 5.38 6.26 6.75
C HIS A 243 6.79 5.93 6.23
N PHE A 244 7.15 6.48 5.07
CA PHE A 244 8.50 6.32 4.49
C PHE A 244 9.51 7.36 4.96
N ILE A 245 9.05 8.56 5.28
CA ILE A 245 9.93 9.67 5.68
C ILE A 245 9.82 9.84 7.19
N TRP A 246 10.96 10.00 7.83
CA TRP A 246 11.07 10.22 9.27
C TRP A 246 11.86 11.49 9.49
N LYS A 247 11.43 12.37 10.39
CA LYS A 247 12.10 13.64 10.63
C LYS A 247 12.32 13.85 12.11
N GLY A 248 13.46 14.43 12.46
CA GLY A 248 13.78 14.91 13.80
C GLY A 248 14.60 16.19 13.76
N ASN A 249 14.71 16.85 14.91
CA ASN A 249 15.56 18.01 15.12
C ASN A 249 16.90 17.55 15.70
N LEU A 250 18.02 18.10 15.24
CA LEU A 250 19.31 17.83 15.87
C LEU A 250 19.33 18.45 17.26
N THR A 251 19.82 17.71 18.26
CA THR A 251 19.99 18.24 19.63
C THR A 251 20.86 19.49 19.66
N GLU A 252 21.87 19.53 18.77
CA GLU A 252 22.76 20.68 18.56
C GLU A 252 22.87 20.94 17.05
N PRO A 253 22.35 22.08 16.55
CA PRO A 253 22.57 22.49 15.17
C PRO A 253 24.07 22.56 14.83
N THR A 254 24.42 22.17 13.61
CA THR A 254 25.81 22.04 13.14
C THR A 254 25.87 22.36 11.65
N THR A 255 27.06 22.44 11.06
CA THR A 255 27.20 22.63 9.61
C THR A 255 26.99 21.31 8.86
N LEU A 256 26.69 21.41 7.55
CA LEU A 256 26.52 20.23 6.70
C LEU A 256 27.78 19.35 6.66
N GLU A 257 28.97 19.96 6.64
CA GLU A 257 30.25 19.23 6.62
C GLU A 257 30.53 18.49 7.93
N GLU A 258 30.29 19.15 9.07
CA GLU A 258 30.43 18.54 10.39
C GLU A 258 29.45 17.37 10.56
N LEU A 259 28.19 17.57 10.18
CA LEU A 259 27.17 16.51 10.20
C LEU A 259 27.60 15.32 9.34
N ALA A 260 28.04 15.54 8.09
CA ALA A 260 28.45 14.47 7.19
C ALA A 260 29.67 13.69 7.72
N SER A 261 30.55 14.35 8.46
CA SER A 261 31.71 13.72 9.09
C SER A 261 31.31 12.85 10.29
N ARG A 262 30.38 13.35 11.11
CA ARG A 262 29.91 12.68 12.34
C ARG A 262 28.93 11.54 12.08
N ILE A 263 28.07 11.64 11.06
CA ILE A 263 27.01 10.65 10.81
C ILE A 263 27.55 9.23 10.62
N LYS A 264 28.79 9.11 10.13
CA LYS A 264 29.47 7.82 10.01
C LYS A 264 29.74 7.20 11.39
N GLU A 265 30.17 8.00 12.36
CA GLU A 265 30.43 7.54 13.73
C GLU A 265 29.11 7.18 14.43
N ASP A 266 28.08 8.02 14.27
CA ASP A 266 26.76 7.81 14.86
C ASP A 266 26.10 6.50 14.34
N LEU A 267 26.23 6.19 13.06
CA LEU A 267 25.64 4.99 12.45
C LEU A 267 26.42 3.69 12.73
N GLY A 268 27.70 3.80 13.12
CA GLY A 268 28.55 2.70 13.55
C GLY A 268 29.51 2.13 12.49
N GLU A 269 30.15 1.01 12.82
CA GLU A 269 31.12 0.36 11.95
C GLU A 269 30.48 -0.19 10.66
N GLY A 270 31.25 -0.23 9.58
CA GLY A 270 30.81 -0.77 8.28
C GLY A 270 30.08 0.23 7.38
N VAL A 271 29.92 1.48 7.81
CA VAL A 271 29.33 2.56 7.00
C VAL A 271 30.30 2.99 5.90
N ALA A 272 29.81 2.99 4.65
CA ALA A 272 30.55 3.45 3.48
C ALA A 272 30.92 4.95 3.60
N PRO A 273 31.87 5.47 2.79
CA PRO A 273 32.19 6.89 2.79
C PRO A 273 30.94 7.75 2.52
N VAL A 274 30.68 8.69 3.43
CA VAL A 274 29.57 9.63 3.33
C VAL A 274 29.87 10.64 2.24
N ARG A 275 28.86 10.92 1.39
CA ARG A 275 28.90 12.00 0.40
C ARG A 275 27.72 12.91 0.69
N PHE A 276 27.94 14.21 0.66
CA PHE A 276 26.91 15.23 0.83
C PHE A 276 26.88 16.19 -0.36
N ALA A 277 25.77 16.88 -0.55
CA ALA A 277 25.58 17.90 -1.57
C ALA A 277 24.90 19.12 -0.95
N GLY A 278 25.47 20.30 -1.17
CA GLY A 278 25.04 21.55 -0.55
C GLY A 278 26.22 22.44 -0.19
N ASP A 279 25.95 23.59 0.41
CA ASP A 279 26.98 24.45 0.98
C ASP A 279 27.52 23.79 2.27
N PRO A 280 28.82 23.48 2.37
CA PRO A 280 29.44 22.88 3.58
C PRO A 280 29.15 23.65 4.87
N GLU A 281 29.04 24.98 4.78
CA GLU A 281 28.82 25.88 5.91
C GLU A 281 27.32 26.09 6.21
N GLN A 282 26.43 25.46 5.44
CA GLN A 282 25.00 25.57 5.68
C GLN A 282 24.65 25.00 7.06
N GLU A 283 24.02 25.81 7.89
CA GLU A 283 23.49 25.37 9.17
C GLU A 283 22.37 24.33 8.95
N VAL A 284 22.48 23.20 9.65
CA VAL A 284 21.52 22.11 9.67
C VAL A 284 20.99 21.96 11.09
N ALA A 285 19.68 22.18 11.26
CA ALA A 285 18.99 22.03 12.53
C ALA A 285 18.02 20.84 12.57
N SER A 286 17.71 20.23 11.43
CA SER A 286 16.79 19.08 11.35
C SER A 286 17.22 18.12 10.26
N LEU A 287 16.96 16.82 10.48
CA LEU A 287 17.22 15.74 9.53
C LEU A 287 15.93 15.03 9.17
N ALA A 288 15.80 14.68 7.90
CA ALA A 288 14.71 13.88 7.35
C ALA A 288 15.26 12.71 6.54
#